data_AF-A0A953UUT6-F1
#
_entry.id   AF-A0A953UUT6-F1
#
_cell.length_a   1.000
_cell.length_b   1.000
_cell.length_c   1.000
_cell.angle_alpha   90.00
_cell.angle_beta   90.00
_cell.angle_gamma   90.00
#
_symmetry.space_group_name_H-M   'P 1'
#
loop_
_entity.id
_entity.type
_entity.pdbx_description
1 polymer ?
#
loop_
_entity_poly.entity_id
_entity_poly.type
_entity_poly.pdbx_seq_one_letter_code
_entity_poly.pdbx_strand_id
1 'polypeptide(L)'
;MLIAAIVLVVVYLACGSFIWWSMHQPPETFGRVMAKMPGPVPFLLFPFETLWTHARAGNLQVGDAAPDFSLLKLDKTERVQLSTLNKQQPVVLVFGSYT
;
A
#
# COMPACT_ATOMS: atom_id res chain seq x y z
N MET A 1 9.72 -19.99 -33.03
CA MET A 1 10.39 -19.41 -31.84
C MET A 1 10.00 -17.96 -31.59
N LEU A 2 10.02 -17.06 -32.59
CA LEU A 2 9.65 -15.65 -32.41
C LEU A 2 8.24 -15.43 -31.85
N ILE A 3 7.23 -16.10 -32.41
CA ILE A 3 5.83 -15.98 -31.93
C ILE A 3 5.71 -16.40 -30.47
N ALA A 4 6.37 -17.50 -30.08
CA ALA A 4 6.35 -17.98 -28.70
C ALA A 4 7.00 -16.97 -27.73
N ALA A 5 8.11 -16.35 -28.13
CA ALA A 5 8.74 -15.29 -27.35
C ALA A 5 7.83 -14.06 -27.21
N ILE A 6 7.16 -13.65 -28.29
CA ILE A 6 6.19 -12.54 -28.25
C ILE A 6 5.03 -12.87 -27.30
N VAL A 7 4.44 -14.06 -27.41
CA VAL A 7 3.35 -14.50 -26.54
C VAL A 7 3.81 -14.47 -25.07
N LEU A 8 5.02 -14.96 -24.78
CA LEU A 8 5.57 -14.94 -23.43
C LEU A 8 5.70 -13.51 -22.88
N VAL A 9 6.24 -12.58 -23.68
CA VAL A 9 6.37 -11.17 -23.27
C VAL A 9 5.01 -10.53 -23.03
N VAL A 10 4.04 -10.77 -23.91
CA VAL A 10 2.69 -10.23 -23.76
C VAL A 10 2.02 -10.76 -22.49
N VAL A 11 2.13 -12.06 -22.22
CA VAL A 11 1.59 -12.67 -20.99
C VAL A 11 2.28 -12.09 -19.75
N TYR A 12 3.62 -11.97 -19.78
CA TYR A 12 4.37 -11.40 -18.67
C TYR A 12 3.96 -9.96 -18.35
N LEU A 13 3.84 -9.10 -19.38
CA LEU A 13 3.39 -7.72 -19.22
C LEU A 13 1.94 -7.66 -18.73
N ALA A 14 1.04 -8.48 -19.26
CA ALA A 14 -0.34 -8.54 -18.82
C ALA A 14 -0.46 -8.94 -17.34
N CYS A 15 0.31 -9.94 -16.90
CA CYS A 15 0.39 -10.33 -15.49
C CYS A 15 0.95 -9.19 -14.62
N GLY A 16 2.02 -8.53 -15.07
CA GLY A 16 2.61 -7.40 -14.35
C GLY A 16 1.65 -6.22 -14.21
N SER A 17 0.96 -5.85 -15.29
CA SER A 17 -0.07 -4.79 -15.28
C SER A 17 -1.26 -5.15 -14.38
N PHE A 18 -1.68 -6.42 -14.36
CA PHE A 18 -2.75 -6.88 -13.46
C PHE A 18 -2.34 -6.78 -11.99
N ILE A 19 -1.12 -7.20 -11.65
CA ILE A 19 -0.58 -7.07 -10.28
C ILE A 19 -0.51 -5.59 -9.89
N TRP A 20 0.06 -4.75 -10.76
CA TRP A 20 0.15 -3.31 -10.55
C TRP A 20 -1.21 -2.67 -10.28
N TRP A 21 -2.21 -2.98 -11.12
CA TRP A 21 -3.57 -2.50 -10.94
C TRP A 21 -4.18 -2.97 -9.62
N SER A 22 -3.96 -4.24 -9.24
CA SER A 22 -4.43 -4.82 -7.98
C SER A 22 -3.83 -4.09 -6.77
N MET A 23 -2.56 -3.68 -6.83
CA MET A 23 -1.88 -2.96 -5.74
C MET A 23 -2.50 -1.58 -5.45
N HIS A 24 -3.19 -0.97 -6.41
CA HIS A 24 -3.88 0.32 -6.21
C HIS A 24 -5.30 0.16 -5.64
N GLN A 25 -5.81 -1.07 -5.55
CA GLN A 25 -7.14 -1.34 -4.99
C GLN A 25 -7.13 -1.23 -3.45
N PRO A 26 -8.30 -1.11 -2.78
CA PRO A 26 -8.37 -1.19 -1.32
C PRO A 26 -7.72 -2.47 -0.77
N PRO A 27 -7.16 -2.45 0.46
CA PRO A 27 -6.45 -3.58 1.06
C PRO A 27 -7.24 -4.89 1.03
N GLU A 28 -8.55 -4.83 1.22
CA GLU A 28 -9.45 -6.00 1.24
C GLU A 28 -9.55 -6.63 -0.15
N THR A 29 -9.65 -5.81 -1.20
CA THR A 29 -9.70 -6.26 -2.59
C THR A 29 -8.36 -6.83 -3.02
N PHE A 30 -7.26 -6.14 -2.69
CA PHE A 30 -5.92 -6.62 -2.96
C PHE A 30 -5.66 -7.97 -2.27
N GLY A 31 -5.98 -8.08 -0.97
CA GLY A 31 -5.82 -9.32 -0.21
C GLY A 31 -6.62 -10.48 -0.81
N ARG A 32 -7.85 -10.22 -1.29
CA ARG A 32 -8.67 -11.23 -1.99
C ARG A 32 -8.04 -11.73 -3.29
N VAL A 33 -7.37 -10.85 -4.03
CA VAL A 33 -6.63 -11.22 -5.25
C VAL A 33 -5.41 -12.06 -4.89
N MET A 34 -4.61 -11.60 -3.93
CA MET A 34 -3.40 -12.31 -3.49
C MET A 34 -3.68 -13.68 -2.91
N ALA A 35 -4.81 -13.86 -2.20
CA ALA A 35 -5.22 -15.15 -1.65
C ALA A 35 -5.45 -16.24 -2.72
N LYS A 36 -5.65 -15.85 -3.98
CA LYS A 36 -5.83 -16.76 -5.12
C LYS A 36 -4.54 -16.98 -5.92
N MET A 37 -3.49 -16.21 -5.66
CA MET A 37 -2.23 -16.32 -6.37
C MET A 37 -1.37 -17.44 -5.78
N PRO A 38 -0.67 -18.23 -6.60
CA PRO A 38 0.29 -19.20 -6.09
C PRO A 38 1.42 -18.48 -5.35
N GLY A 39 1.57 -18.80 -4.06
CA GLY A 39 2.33 -18.04 -3.07
C GLY A 39 3.65 -17.42 -3.52
N PRO A 40 4.60 -18.16 -4.13
CA PRO A 40 5.90 -17.59 -4.46
C PRO A 40 5.91 -16.82 -5.80
N VAL A 41 4.93 -17.03 -6.68
CA VAL A 41 5.01 -16.58 -8.08
C VAL A 41 5.05 -15.05 -8.22
N PRO A 42 4.15 -14.27 -7.58
CA PRO A 42 4.18 -12.81 -7.72
C PRO A 42 5.47 -12.19 -7.17
N PHE A 43 6.03 -12.76 -6.10
CA PHE A 43 7.23 -12.25 -5.44
C PHE A 43 8.53 -12.65 -6.15
N LEU A 44 8.53 -13.77 -6.87
CA LEU A 44 9.70 -14.23 -7.64
C LEU A 44 9.78 -13.58 -9.04
N LEU A 45 8.63 -13.36 -9.68
CA LEU A 45 8.59 -12.89 -11.07
C LEU A 45 8.59 -11.37 -11.20
N PHE A 46 8.17 -10.64 -10.17
CA PHE A 46 8.02 -9.19 -10.22
C PHE A 46 8.80 -8.53 -9.08
N PRO A 47 9.30 -7.29 -9.26
CA PRO A 47 9.93 -6.51 -8.19
C PRO A 47 8.86 -6.02 -7.21
N PHE A 48 8.28 -6.95 -6.46
CA PHE A 48 7.05 -6.75 -5.70
C PHE A 48 7.18 -5.64 -4.67
N GLU A 49 8.28 -5.60 -3.91
CA GLU A 49 8.53 -4.55 -2.92
C GLU A 49 8.54 -3.16 -3.54
N THR A 50 9.29 -2.98 -4.63
CA THR A 50 9.35 -1.71 -5.37
C THR A 50 7.99 -1.30 -5.91
N LEU A 51 7.25 -2.23 -6.54
CA LEU A 51 5.92 -1.93 -7.05
C LEU A 51 4.95 -1.55 -5.92
N TRP A 52 5.03 -2.24 -4.78
CA TRP A 52 4.18 -2.00 -3.62
C TRP A 52 4.42 -0.63 -3.00
N THR A 53 5.68 -0.24 -2.79
CA THR A 53 6.00 1.07 -2.22
C THR A 53 5.57 2.21 -3.13
N HIS A 54 5.68 2.06 -4.45
CA HIS A 54 5.16 3.04 -5.40
C HIS A 54 3.63 3.08 -5.44
N ALA A 55 2.97 1.93 -5.49
CA ALA A 55 1.50 1.84 -5.58
C ALA A 55 0.79 2.34 -4.31
N ARG A 56 1.46 2.26 -3.15
CA ARG A 56 0.94 2.68 -1.84
C ARG A 56 1.54 3.98 -1.32
N ALA A 57 2.36 4.66 -2.12
CA ALA A 57 2.91 5.94 -1.75
C ALA A 57 1.77 6.94 -1.47
N GLY A 58 1.85 7.63 -0.34
CA GLY A 58 1.04 8.81 -0.09
C GLY A 58 1.54 10.00 -0.92
N ASN A 59 0.74 11.07 -0.94
CA ASN A 59 1.09 12.30 -1.66
C ASN A 59 1.70 13.39 -0.77
N LEU A 60 1.97 13.09 0.52
CA LEU A 60 2.53 14.04 1.48
C LEU A 60 4.03 14.25 1.22
N GLN A 61 4.44 15.52 1.18
CA GLN A 61 5.82 15.96 1.02
C GLN A 61 6.34 16.64 2.29
N VAL A 62 7.67 16.75 2.39
CA VAL A 62 8.30 17.46 3.51
C VAL A 62 7.92 18.94 3.46
N GLY A 63 7.37 19.44 4.57
CA GLY A 63 6.87 20.81 4.68
C GLY A 63 5.36 20.95 4.50
N ASP A 64 4.68 19.92 3.98
CA ASP A 64 3.22 19.90 3.94
C ASP A 64 2.62 19.89 5.35
N ALA A 65 1.48 20.55 5.50
CA ALA A 65 0.70 20.43 6.73
C ALA A 65 0.20 18.98 6.88
N ALA A 66 0.49 18.37 8.03
CA ALA A 66 -0.03 17.04 8.34
C ALA A 66 -1.57 17.05 8.35
N PRO A 67 -2.25 16.14 7.61
CA PRO A 67 -3.70 16.05 7.61
C PRO A 67 -4.24 15.81 9.02
N ASP A 68 -5.26 16.55 9.41
CA ASP A 68 -5.86 16.38 10.73
C ASP A 68 -6.65 15.06 10.79
N PHE A 69 -6.72 14.49 11.99
CA PHE A 69 -7.51 13.30 12.26
C PHE A 69 -8.18 13.41 13.63
N SER A 70 -9.29 12.70 13.83
CA SER A 70 -9.92 12.50 15.14
C SER A 70 -10.12 11.00 15.38
N LEU A 71 -9.18 10.40 16.11
CA LEU A 71 -9.15 8.96 16.37
C LEU A 71 -9.55 8.67 17.82
N LEU A 72 -10.30 7.60 18.03
CA LEU A 72 -10.64 7.13 19.37
C LEU A 72 -9.42 6.40 19.98
N LYS A 73 -9.11 6.65 21.26
CA LYS A 73 -8.11 5.86 21.98
C LYS A 73 -8.53 4.38 22.05
N LEU A 74 -7.54 3.51 22.23
CA LEU A 74 -7.76 2.06 22.33
C LEU A 74 -8.71 1.68 23.48
N ASP A 75 -8.61 2.37 24.60
CA ASP A 75 -9.47 2.21 25.79
C ASP A 75 -10.86 2.84 25.63
N LYS A 76 -11.14 3.50 24.49
CA LYS A 76 -12.39 4.18 24.14
C LYS A 76 -12.78 5.34 25.07
N THR A 77 -11.85 5.83 25.89
CA THR A 77 -12.16 6.88 26.89
C THR A 77 -12.29 8.26 26.26
N GLU A 78 -11.53 8.54 25.21
CA GLU A 78 -11.55 9.85 24.54
C GLU A 78 -11.11 9.77 23.07
N ARG A 79 -11.38 10.86 22.35
CA ARG A 79 -10.87 11.08 20.99
C ARG A 79 -9.66 12.00 21.03
N VAL A 80 -8.61 11.62 20.31
CA VAL A 80 -7.39 12.40 20.12
C VAL A 80 -7.44 13.07 18.75
N GLN A 81 -7.21 14.38 18.73
CA GLN A 81 -7.13 15.17 17.51
C GLN A 81 -5.71 15.70 17.29
N LEU A 82 -5.16 15.50 16.08
CA LEU A 82 -3.78 15.87 15.78
C LEU A 82 -3.55 17.38 15.94
N SER A 83 -4.47 18.20 15.42
CA SER A 83 -4.38 19.66 15.48
C SER A 83 -4.42 20.24 16.90
N THR A 84 -4.85 19.46 17.90
CA THR A 84 -4.76 19.85 19.31
C THR A 84 -3.36 19.55 19.87
N LEU A 85 -2.77 18.41 19.49
CA LEU A 85 -1.45 17.99 19.97
C LEU A 85 -0.32 18.79 19.35
N ASN A 86 -0.34 18.97 18.02
CA ASN A 86 0.77 19.61 17.30
C ASN A 86 0.87 21.12 17.53
N LYS A 87 -0.17 21.76 18.08
CA LYS A 87 -0.15 23.15 18.56
C LYS A 87 0.59 23.31 19.88
N GLN A 88 0.66 22.26 20.69
CA GLN A 88 1.27 22.30 22.01
C GLN A 88 2.75 21.92 21.95
N GLN A 89 3.10 20.92 21.15
CA GLN A 89 4.47 20.41 21.02
C GLN A 89 4.65 19.63 19.72
N PRO A 90 5.90 19.39 19.27
CA PRO A 90 6.18 18.48 18.14
C PRO A 90 5.62 17.08 18.41
N VAL A 91 5.03 16.47 17.37
CA VAL A 91 4.39 15.15 17.45
C VAL A 91 5.04 14.19 16.46
N VAL A 92 5.34 12.97 16.92
CA VAL A 92 5.75 11.84 16.06
C VAL A 92 4.58 10.90 15.90
N LEU A 93 4.22 10.57 14.65
CA LEU A 93 3.18 9.59 14.33
C LEU A 93 3.83 8.27 13.93
N VAL A 94 3.43 7.19 14.61
CA VAL A 94 3.86 5.82 14.28
C VAL A 94 2.63 5.02 13.86
N PHE A 95 2.65 4.50 12.64
CA PHE A 95 1.57 3.68 12.09
C PHE A 95 1.95 2.20 12.18
N GLY A 96 1.05 1.36 12.70
CA GLY A 96 1.28 -0.07 12.84
C GLY A 96 0.04 -0.83 13.32
N SER A 97 0.15 -2.15 13.38
CA SER A 97 -0.85 -3.06 13.94
C SER A 97 -0.19 -4.11 14.84
N TYR A 98 -0.99 -4.77 15.69
CA TYR A 98 -0.53 -5.86 16.56
C TYR A 98 -0.49 -7.24 15.87
N THR A 99 -0.63 -7.26 14.54
CA THR A 99 -0.83 -8.47 13.73
C THR A 99 0.40 -8.82 12.92
#